data_AF-A0A7G6SAZ1-F1
#
_entry.id   AF-A0A7G6SAZ1-F1
#
_cell.length_a   1.000
_cell.length_b   1.000
_cell.length_c   1.000
_cell.angle_alpha   90.00
_cell.angle_beta   90.00
_cell.angle_gamma   90.00
#
_symmetry.space_group_name_H-M   'P 1'
#
loop_
_entity.id
_entity.type
_entity.pdbx_description
1 polymer ?
#
loop_
_entity_poly.entity_id
_entity_poly.type
_entity_poly.pdbx_seq_one_letter_code
_entity_poly.pdbx_strand_id
1 'polypeptide(L)'
;MKNTALNSDGSGERAWPKILLNYRKPHRGRSAFELAVTVVPFATLWALSWAAVHYGFWWGLLLIIPAAGFLLRLFMIQHDCGHGAFFAHRNTDDWTGRAIGVLTLTPYDYWRRAHALHHASAGNLDERGVGDITTLTVTEYHALSRWGRLGYRLYRHPAVMFGIGPAWLFLFKQRLPFGMMRSGAQPWISTMATNLAIALAASVLIYLVGIIPFLMVHLPIVVLAGAAGIWLFYVQHQFEETHWSQGVDWKFQEAALHGSSHYVLPLPLRWLTGNIGIHHVHHLSSRVPYYRLPEVLRDYPELGNVGRITIMESLRCVKLVLWDEGRRKLISFREARALAGLPATESAFPMS
;
A
#
# COMPACT_ATOMS: atom_id res chain seq x y z
N MET A 1 -40.22 19.80 -7.06
CA MET A 1 -40.20 18.87 -8.22
C MET A 1 -39.69 19.61 -9.45
N LYS A 2 -38.41 19.45 -9.77
CA LYS A 2 -37.89 19.59 -11.14
C LYS A 2 -36.94 18.41 -11.33
N ASN A 3 -37.43 17.44 -12.06
CA ASN A 3 -36.67 16.30 -12.59
C ASN A 3 -35.63 16.86 -13.54
N THR A 4 -34.35 16.77 -13.18
CA THR A 4 -33.26 16.78 -14.16
C THR A 4 -32.82 15.35 -14.33
N ALA A 5 -33.47 14.69 -15.29
CA ALA A 5 -32.95 13.50 -15.93
C ALA A 5 -31.52 13.81 -16.41
N LEU A 6 -30.56 13.01 -15.97
CA LEU A 6 -29.25 12.95 -16.58
C LEU A 6 -29.46 12.41 -17.99
N ASN A 7 -29.45 13.31 -18.97
CA ASN A 7 -29.32 12.97 -20.37
C ASN A 7 -28.02 12.18 -20.54
N SER A 8 -28.18 10.93 -20.94
CA SER A 8 -27.16 10.11 -21.56
C SER A 8 -26.73 10.77 -22.87
N ASP A 9 -25.66 11.56 -22.84
CA ASP A 9 -24.95 12.01 -24.03
C ASP A 9 -23.52 11.47 -24.02
N GLY A 10 -23.18 10.73 -25.08
CA GLY A 10 -21.90 10.07 -25.29
C GLY A 10 -20.81 11.06 -25.69
N SER A 11 -20.27 11.81 -24.72
CA SER A 11 -19.08 12.63 -24.92
C SER A 11 -18.02 12.43 -23.84
N GLY A 12 -17.01 11.62 -24.19
CA GLY A 12 -15.64 11.78 -23.72
C GLY A 12 -15.26 11.12 -22.40
N GLU A 13 -14.91 9.83 -22.43
CA GLU A 13 -13.84 9.34 -21.56
C GLU A 13 -12.61 10.21 -21.84
N ARG A 14 -12.38 11.24 -21.00
CA ARG A 14 -11.17 12.04 -21.10
C ARG A 14 -10.00 11.08 -21.10
N ALA A 15 -9.08 11.26 -22.02
CA ALA A 15 -7.84 10.47 -22.07
C ALA A 15 -6.95 10.85 -20.87
N TRP A 16 -7.35 10.44 -19.67
CA TRP A 16 -6.68 10.71 -18.41
C TRP A 16 -5.18 10.39 -18.48
N PRO A 17 -4.74 9.28 -19.11
CA PRO A 17 -3.30 9.04 -19.27
C PRO A 17 -2.58 10.17 -19.99
N LYS A 18 -3.19 10.80 -21.01
CA LYS A 18 -2.62 11.94 -21.76
C LYS A 18 -2.60 13.20 -20.90
N ILE A 19 -3.67 13.46 -20.14
CA ILE A 19 -3.75 14.60 -19.21
C ILE A 19 -2.65 14.48 -18.13
N LEU A 20 -2.50 13.29 -17.55
CA LEU A 20 -1.58 13.04 -16.45
C LEU A 20 -0.10 13.10 -16.85
N LEU A 21 0.24 13.05 -18.16
CA LEU A 21 1.60 13.27 -18.64
C LEU A 21 2.18 14.61 -18.16
N ASN A 22 1.35 15.64 -18.06
CA ASN A 22 1.76 16.98 -17.63
C ASN A 22 2.24 17.03 -16.16
N TYR A 23 1.88 16.01 -15.37
CA TYR A 23 2.22 15.91 -13.95
C TYR A 23 3.41 14.98 -13.69
N ARG A 24 3.91 14.25 -14.71
CA ARG A 24 5.00 13.28 -14.56
C ARG A 24 6.39 13.89 -14.44
N LYS A 25 6.58 15.14 -14.86
CA LYS A 25 7.90 15.79 -14.79
C LYS A 25 8.23 16.15 -13.34
N PRO A 26 9.24 15.54 -12.70
CA PRO A 26 9.63 15.93 -11.35
C PRO A 26 10.48 17.20 -11.36
N HIS A 27 10.56 17.83 -10.19
CA HIS A 27 11.48 18.92 -9.94
C HIS A 27 12.62 18.41 -9.05
N ARG A 28 13.84 18.26 -9.60
CA ARG A 28 14.97 17.62 -8.90
C ARG A 28 15.30 18.29 -7.55
N GLY A 29 15.27 19.63 -7.51
CA GLY A 29 15.48 20.37 -6.26
C GLY A 29 14.39 20.10 -5.22
N ARG A 30 13.14 19.86 -5.68
CA ARG A 30 12.03 19.50 -4.78
C ARG A 30 12.22 18.08 -4.28
N SER A 31 12.59 17.13 -5.13
CA SER A 31 12.87 15.75 -4.73
C SER A 31 14.03 15.65 -3.73
N ALA A 32 15.11 16.39 -3.96
CA ALA A 32 16.23 16.46 -3.01
C ALA A 32 15.79 17.08 -1.66
N PHE A 33 15.00 18.16 -1.71
CA PHE A 33 14.43 18.76 -0.50
C PHE A 33 13.54 17.76 0.25
N GLU A 34 12.63 17.08 -0.43
CA GLU A 34 11.73 16.08 0.15
C GLU A 34 12.48 14.91 0.80
N LEU A 35 13.58 14.46 0.19
CA LEU A 35 14.45 13.46 0.79
C LEU A 35 15.14 14.00 2.04
N ALA A 36 15.68 15.22 2.00
CA ALA A 36 16.37 15.84 3.13
C ALA A 36 15.43 16.07 4.34
N VAL A 37 14.24 16.66 4.11
CA VAL A 37 13.24 16.90 5.17
C VAL A 37 12.58 15.61 5.67
N THR A 38 12.93 14.46 5.11
CA THR A 38 12.49 13.15 5.60
C THR A 38 13.62 12.44 6.35
N VAL A 39 14.81 12.33 5.75
CA VAL A 39 15.97 11.64 6.34
C VAL A 39 16.49 12.36 7.58
N VAL A 40 16.60 13.69 7.56
CA VAL A 40 17.17 14.44 8.68
C VAL A 40 16.29 14.32 9.93
N PRO A 41 14.96 14.54 9.88
CA PRO A 41 14.10 14.33 11.04
C PRO A 41 14.07 12.86 11.50
N PHE A 42 14.06 11.90 10.57
CA PHE A 42 14.14 10.47 10.93
C PHE A 42 15.38 10.18 11.77
N ALA A 43 16.56 10.54 11.27
CA ALA A 43 17.83 10.32 11.96
C ALA A 43 17.89 11.04 13.31
N THR A 44 17.38 12.28 13.35
CA THR A 44 17.32 13.08 14.58
C THR A 44 16.41 12.42 15.63
N LEU A 45 15.19 12.03 15.26
CA LEU A 45 14.25 11.38 16.17
C LEU A 45 14.75 10.02 16.64
N TRP A 46 15.41 9.26 15.76
CA TRP A 46 16.05 8.00 16.13
C TRP A 46 17.16 8.22 17.15
N ALA A 47 18.06 9.19 16.90
CA ALA A 47 19.17 9.51 17.81
C ALA A 47 18.68 10.05 19.15
N LEU A 48 17.64 10.88 19.17
CA LEU A 48 17.03 11.37 20.40
C LEU A 48 16.34 10.24 21.18
N SER A 49 15.66 9.32 20.50
CA SER A 49 15.07 8.12 21.13
C SER A 49 16.14 7.25 21.77
N TRP A 50 17.26 7.05 21.08
CA TRP A 50 18.42 6.34 21.62
C TRP A 50 19.02 7.05 22.83
N ALA A 51 19.30 8.35 22.74
CA ALA A 51 19.86 9.13 23.84
C ALA A 51 18.94 9.08 25.07
N ALA A 52 17.63 9.17 24.85
CA ALA A 52 16.65 9.04 25.92
C ALA A 52 16.74 7.69 26.64
N VAL A 53 16.85 6.57 25.91
CA VAL A 53 17.06 5.25 26.52
C VAL A 53 18.40 5.18 27.25
N HIS A 54 19.47 5.67 26.63
CA HIS A 54 20.83 5.63 27.18
C HIS A 54 20.96 6.38 28.51
N TYR A 55 20.31 7.54 28.63
CA TYR A 55 20.30 8.37 29.84
C TYR A 55 19.12 8.08 30.79
N GLY A 56 18.31 7.04 30.54
CA GLY A 56 17.21 6.63 31.42
C GLY A 56 15.93 7.46 31.33
N PHE A 57 15.81 8.36 30.35
CA PHE A 57 14.60 9.15 30.07
C PHE A 57 13.59 8.35 29.24
N TRP A 58 12.98 7.32 29.82
CA TRP A 58 12.08 6.40 29.11
C TRP A 58 10.94 7.07 28.34
N TRP A 59 10.44 8.23 28.78
CA TRP A 59 9.44 9.02 28.05
C TRP A 59 9.89 9.44 26.65
N GLY A 60 11.19 9.56 26.39
CA GLY A 60 11.73 9.83 25.06
C GLY A 60 11.48 8.72 24.04
N LEU A 61 11.07 7.51 24.46
CA LEU A 61 10.57 6.48 23.54
C LEU A 61 9.30 6.90 22.79
N LEU A 62 8.55 7.92 23.26
CA LEU A 62 7.42 8.47 22.51
C LEU A 62 7.85 9.05 21.14
N LEU A 63 9.13 9.42 20.99
CA LEU A 63 9.70 9.89 19.72
C LEU A 63 9.77 8.80 18.64
N ILE A 64 9.62 7.51 19.01
CA ILE A 64 9.50 6.40 18.06
C ILE A 64 8.27 6.57 17.17
N ILE A 65 7.16 7.12 17.69
CA ILE A 65 5.93 7.31 16.92
C ILE A 65 6.15 8.22 15.71
N PRO A 66 6.63 9.48 15.87
CA PRO A 66 6.95 10.31 14.71
C PRO A 66 8.10 9.74 13.88
N ALA A 67 9.10 9.07 14.48
CA ALA A 67 10.17 8.43 13.72
C ALA A 67 9.65 7.33 12.77
N ALA A 68 8.69 6.51 13.22
CA ALA A 68 7.99 5.53 12.40
C ALA A 68 7.21 6.20 11.26
N GLY A 69 6.60 7.36 11.53
CA GLY A 69 5.99 8.19 10.51
C GLY A 69 6.98 8.63 9.41
N PHE A 70 8.17 9.07 9.80
CA PHE A 70 9.22 9.42 8.84
C PHE A 70 9.80 8.21 8.11
N LEU A 71 9.91 7.04 8.75
CA LEU A 71 10.32 5.81 8.07
C LEU A 71 9.28 5.37 7.03
N LEU A 72 7.98 5.52 7.34
CA LEU A 72 6.90 5.33 6.37
C LEU A 72 7.03 6.32 5.20
N ARG A 73 7.35 7.59 5.47
CA ARG A 73 7.59 8.59 4.42
C ARG A 73 8.80 8.23 3.55
N LEU A 74 9.88 7.70 4.13
CA LEU A 74 11.01 7.17 3.38
C LEU A 74 10.56 6.04 2.44
N PHE A 75 9.69 5.14 2.90
CA PHE A 75 9.11 4.13 2.04
C PHE A 75 8.30 4.74 0.87
N MET A 76 7.56 5.83 1.08
CA MET A 76 6.87 6.53 -0.02
C MET A 76 7.84 7.12 -1.06
N ILE A 77 8.99 7.63 -0.62
CA ILE A 77 10.06 8.07 -1.53
C ILE A 77 10.65 6.87 -2.29
N GLN A 78 10.97 5.78 -1.59
CA GLN A 78 11.44 4.53 -2.21
C GLN A 78 10.44 4.01 -3.24
N HIS A 79 9.15 4.11 -2.94
CA HIS A 79 8.07 3.70 -3.83
C HIS A 79 8.06 4.52 -5.13
N ASP A 80 8.13 5.85 -5.05
CA ASP A 80 8.24 6.72 -6.22
C ASP A 80 9.52 6.48 -7.03
N CYS A 81 10.64 6.18 -6.36
CA CYS A 81 11.86 5.75 -7.02
C CYS A 81 11.64 4.45 -7.82
N GLY A 82 10.87 3.50 -7.26
CA GLY A 82 10.49 2.26 -7.94
C GLY A 82 9.82 2.50 -9.30
N HIS A 83 8.97 3.53 -9.37
CA HIS A 83 8.32 3.99 -10.60
C HIS A 83 9.20 4.85 -11.52
N GLY A 84 10.39 5.26 -11.04
CA GLY A 84 11.27 6.22 -11.71
C GLY A 84 10.68 7.65 -11.74
N ALA A 85 9.79 7.95 -10.79
CA ALA A 85 9.07 9.22 -10.73
C ALA A 85 9.85 10.29 -9.96
N PHE A 86 10.65 9.90 -8.97
CA PHE A 86 11.16 10.85 -7.97
C PHE A 86 12.21 11.82 -8.53
N PHE A 87 13.28 11.36 -9.18
CA PHE A 87 14.32 12.22 -9.77
C PHE A 87 14.26 12.33 -11.30
N ALA A 88 13.41 11.55 -11.97
CA ALA A 88 13.40 11.34 -13.42
C ALA A 88 14.79 10.97 -13.98
N HIS A 89 15.56 10.24 -13.18
CA HIS A 89 16.83 9.66 -13.60
C HIS A 89 16.95 8.28 -12.96
N ARG A 90 16.79 7.25 -13.80
CA ARG A 90 16.59 5.87 -13.32
C ARG A 90 17.70 5.39 -12.40
N ASN A 91 18.96 5.71 -12.69
CA ASN A 91 20.08 5.29 -11.84
C ASN A 91 20.02 5.96 -10.45
N THR A 92 19.65 7.24 -10.40
CA THR A 92 19.53 7.98 -9.13
C THR A 92 18.36 7.48 -8.30
N ASP A 93 17.21 7.24 -8.95
CA ASP A 93 16.04 6.63 -8.31
C ASP A 93 16.39 5.24 -7.76
N ASP A 94 17.03 4.39 -8.57
CA ASP A 94 17.35 3.02 -8.17
C ASP A 94 18.34 2.96 -7.00
N TRP A 95 19.40 3.79 -6.99
CA TRP A 95 20.31 3.83 -5.85
C TRP A 95 19.69 4.44 -4.59
N THR A 96 18.87 5.49 -4.75
CA THR A 96 18.12 6.07 -3.62
C THR A 96 17.18 5.03 -3.03
N GLY A 97 16.44 4.31 -3.88
CA GLY A 97 15.52 3.26 -3.46
C GLY A 97 16.22 2.08 -2.77
N ARG A 98 17.40 1.66 -3.25
CA ARG A 98 18.21 0.63 -2.58
C ARG A 98 18.71 1.07 -1.21
N ALA A 99 19.20 2.31 -1.10
CA ALA A 99 19.69 2.85 0.17
C ALA A 99 18.56 2.96 1.20
N ILE A 100 17.40 3.49 0.81
CA ILE A 100 16.22 3.53 1.67
C ILE A 100 15.73 2.12 2.00
N GLY A 101 15.84 1.17 1.05
CA GLY A 101 15.49 -0.24 1.23
C GLY A 101 16.21 -0.91 2.40
N VAL A 102 17.43 -0.47 2.73
CA VAL A 102 18.13 -0.96 3.93
C VAL A 102 17.43 -0.48 5.19
N LEU A 103 17.03 0.80 5.25
CA LEU A 103 16.36 1.39 6.41
C LEU A 103 14.93 0.86 6.61
N THR A 104 14.21 0.65 5.51
CA THR A 104 12.83 0.14 5.52
C THR A 104 12.76 -1.39 5.58
N LEU A 105 13.90 -2.07 5.63
CA LEU A 105 14.02 -3.51 5.54
C LEU A 105 13.28 -4.07 4.31
N THR A 106 13.39 -3.39 3.17
CA THR A 106 12.72 -3.74 1.92
C THR A 106 13.72 -3.93 0.78
N PRO A 107 13.85 -5.15 0.21
CA PRO A 107 14.76 -5.38 -0.90
C PRO A 107 14.22 -4.74 -2.18
N TYR A 108 14.81 -3.59 -2.53
CA TYR A 108 14.24 -2.63 -3.47
C TYR A 108 13.89 -3.20 -4.84
N ASP A 109 14.80 -3.88 -5.53
CA ASP A 109 14.51 -4.32 -6.90
C ASP A 109 13.53 -5.52 -6.92
N TYR A 110 13.60 -6.42 -5.94
CA TYR A 110 12.57 -7.47 -5.72
C TYR A 110 11.21 -6.83 -5.50
N TRP A 111 11.13 -5.88 -4.57
CA TRP A 111 9.91 -5.17 -4.23
C TRP A 111 9.36 -4.38 -5.43
N ARG A 112 10.22 -3.66 -6.15
CA ARG A 112 9.87 -2.90 -7.35
C ARG A 112 9.25 -3.79 -8.42
N ARG A 113 9.80 -4.99 -8.64
CA ARG A 113 9.24 -5.95 -9.59
C ARG A 113 7.88 -6.48 -9.13
N ALA A 114 7.75 -6.86 -7.86
CA ALA A 114 6.47 -7.30 -7.29
C ALA A 114 5.41 -6.19 -7.40
N HIS A 115 5.80 -4.95 -7.11
CA HIS A 115 4.93 -3.80 -7.14
C HIS A 115 4.54 -3.37 -8.57
N ALA A 116 5.44 -3.50 -9.55
CA ALA A 116 5.09 -3.31 -10.96
C ALA A 116 4.07 -4.35 -11.45
N LEU A 117 4.19 -5.61 -11.00
CA LEU A 117 3.18 -6.64 -11.26
C LEU A 117 1.85 -6.28 -10.60
N HIS A 118 1.86 -5.84 -9.35
CA HIS A 118 0.66 -5.35 -8.65
C HIS A 118 -0.07 -4.27 -9.44
N HIS A 119 0.64 -3.25 -9.94
CA HIS A 119 0.01 -2.23 -10.78
C HIS A 119 -0.56 -2.80 -12.08
N ALA A 120 0.08 -3.81 -12.68
CA ALA A 120 -0.38 -4.42 -13.91
C ALA A 120 -1.62 -5.32 -13.72
N SER A 121 -1.78 -5.94 -12.54
CA SER A 121 -2.85 -6.91 -12.25
C SER A 121 -3.88 -6.44 -11.22
N ALA A 122 -3.77 -5.22 -10.68
CA ALA A 122 -4.70 -4.71 -9.68
C ALA A 122 -6.17 -4.78 -10.17
N GLY A 123 -7.05 -5.35 -9.33
CA GLY A 123 -8.47 -5.53 -9.66
C GLY A 123 -8.77 -6.63 -10.69
N ASN A 124 -7.77 -7.36 -11.17
CA ASN A 124 -7.95 -8.55 -12.00
C ASN A 124 -8.08 -9.79 -11.11
N LEU A 125 -9.25 -10.45 -11.16
CA LEU A 125 -9.54 -11.63 -10.36
C LEU A 125 -8.72 -12.87 -10.76
N ASP A 126 -8.19 -12.93 -11.98
CA ASP A 126 -7.47 -14.09 -12.51
C ASP A 126 -5.96 -14.03 -12.25
N GLU A 127 -5.42 -12.83 -12.02
CA GLU A 127 -3.99 -12.56 -11.82
C GLU A 127 -3.65 -12.12 -10.37
N ARG A 128 -4.54 -12.40 -9.42
CA ARG A 128 -4.36 -12.04 -8.00
C ARG A 128 -3.11 -12.70 -7.40
N GLY A 129 -2.39 -11.96 -6.55
CA GLY A 129 -1.57 -12.57 -5.49
C GLY A 129 -0.17 -12.00 -5.29
N VAL A 130 0.49 -11.44 -6.31
CA VAL A 130 1.80 -10.81 -6.13
C VAL A 130 1.60 -9.35 -5.71
N GLY A 131 1.83 -9.07 -4.42
CA GLY A 131 1.67 -7.73 -3.86
C GLY A 131 0.29 -7.49 -3.22
N ASP A 132 -0.69 -8.33 -3.53
CA ASP A 132 -2.04 -8.25 -2.98
C ASP A 132 -2.20 -8.89 -1.60
N ILE A 133 -3.24 -8.45 -0.90
CA ILE A 133 -3.77 -9.14 0.28
C ILE A 133 -4.76 -10.19 -0.21
N THR A 134 -4.54 -11.45 0.18
CA THR A 134 -5.37 -12.57 -0.24
C THR A 134 -6.83 -12.32 0.15
N THR A 135 -7.69 -12.21 -0.85
CA THR A 135 -9.12 -12.00 -0.68
C THR A 135 -9.85 -13.05 -1.48
N LEU A 136 -10.48 -13.97 -0.75
CA LEU A 136 -11.20 -15.08 -1.36
C LEU A 136 -12.58 -14.62 -1.80
N THR A 137 -13.11 -15.26 -2.83
CA THR A 137 -14.51 -15.16 -3.14
C THR A 137 -15.37 -15.94 -2.15
N VAL A 138 -16.68 -15.70 -2.13
CA VAL A 138 -17.60 -16.46 -1.28
C VAL A 138 -17.55 -17.94 -1.64
N THR A 139 -17.54 -18.26 -2.94
CA THR A 139 -17.45 -19.63 -3.44
C THR A 139 -16.15 -20.31 -3.00
N GLU A 140 -15.00 -19.65 -3.17
CA GLU A 140 -13.70 -20.15 -2.74
C GLU A 140 -13.66 -20.42 -1.24
N TYR A 141 -14.18 -19.50 -0.44
CA TYR A 141 -14.24 -19.65 1.02
C TYR A 141 -15.12 -20.83 1.45
N HIS A 142 -16.23 -21.07 0.77
CA HIS A 142 -17.10 -22.22 1.02
C HIS A 142 -16.47 -23.54 0.56
N ALA A 143 -15.62 -23.54 -0.47
CA ALA A 143 -14.89 -24.73 -0.89
C ALA A 143 -13.78 -25.16 0.11
N LEU A 144 -13.33 -24.25 1.00
CA LEU A 144 -12.32 -24.59 2.00
C LEU A 144 -12.81 -25.56 3.07
N SER A 145 -11.89 -26.42 3.54
CA SER A 145 -12.08 -27.24 4.74
C SER A 145 -12.29 -26.37 5.99
N ARG A 146 -12.77 -26.96 7.09
CA ARG A 146 -12.94 -26.27 8.38
C ARG A 146 -11.66 -25.56 8.84
N TRP A 147 -10.51 -26.23 8.69
CA TRP A 147 -9.20 -25.67 9.02
C TRP A 147 -8.75 -24.61 8.02
N GLY A 148 -9.05 -24.76 6.73
CA GLY A 148 -8.81 -23.72 5.73
C GLY A 148 -9.58 -22.44 6.03
N ARG A 149 -10.87 -22.55 6.39
CA ARG A 149 -11.69 -21.40 6.79
C ARG A 149 -11.17 -20.74 8.07
N LEU A 150 -10.71 -21.52 9.05
CA LEU A 150 -10.10 -20.97 10.27
C LEU A 150 -8.80 -20.22 9.94
N GLY A 151 -7.92 -20.81 9.13
CA GLY A 151 -6.68 -20.18 8.68
C GLY A 151 -6.94 -18.86 7.96
N TYR A 152 -7.94 -18.83 7.06
CA TYR A 152 -8.33 -17.59 6.38
C TYR A 152 -8.85 -16.52 7.34
N ARG A 153 -9.67 -16.90 8.33
CA ARG A 153 -10.18 -15.97 9.36
C ARG A 153 -9.07 -15.41 10.23
N LEU A 154 -8.08 -16.23 10.61
CA LEU A 154 -6.91 -15.76 11.34
C LEU A 154 -6.06 -14.82 10.48
N TYR A 155 -5.81 -15.18 9.22
CA TYR A 155 -5.09 -14.32 8.27
C TYR A 155 -5.77 -12.96 8.10
N ARG A 156 -7.11 -12.92 7.98
CA ARG A 156 -7.90 -11.68 7.86
C ARG A 156 -8.21 -10.99 9.18
N HIS A 157 -7.75 -11.51 10.32
CA HIS A 157 -8.03 -10.90 11.62
C HIS A 157 -7.20 -9.61 11.80
N PRO A 158 -7.76 -8.48 12.24
CA PRO A 158 -7.04 -7.19 12.28
C PRO A 158 -5.78 -7.22 13.15
N ALA A 159 -5.83 -7.88 14.31
CA ALA A 159 -4.66 -8.03 15.17
C ALA A 159 -3.53 -8.86 14.51
N VAL A 160 -3.88 -9.81 13.64
CA VAL A 160 -2.90 -10.59 12.88
C VAL A 160 -2.38 -9.74 11.73
N MET A 161 -3.25 -9.13 10.92
CA MET A 161 -2.85 -8.34 9.75
C MET A 161 -2.00 -7.12 10.09
N PHE A 162 -2.38 -6.36 11.12
CA PHE A 162 -1.76 -5.08 11.45
C PHE A 162 -0.83 -5.14 12.68
N GLY A 163 -0.88 -6.23 13.45
CA GLY A 163 0.04 -6.46 14.58
C GLY A 163 1.19 -7.40 14.21
N ILE A 164 0.87 -8.66 13.87
CA ILE A 164 1.86 -9.70 13.55
C ILE A 164 2.39 -9.54 12.13
N GLY A 165 1.51 -9.20 11.19
CA GLY A 165 1.78 -9.10 9.75
C GLY A 165 2.97 -8.20 9.39
N PRO A 166 3.09 -6.98 9.96
CA PRO A 166 4.24 -6.12 9.72
C PRO A 166 5.57 -6.75 10.15
N ALA A 167 5.63 -7.28 11.37
CA ALA A 167 6.83 -7.94 11.88
C ALA A 167 7.20 -9.15 11.01
N TRP A 168 6.22 -10.00 10.68
CA TRP A 168 6.41 -11.13 9.78
C TRP A 168 6.94 -10.69 8.41
N LEU A 169 6.32 -9.67 7.81
CA LEU A 169 6.66 -9.21 6.47
C LEU A 169 8.09 -8.69 6.39
N PHE A 170 8.45 -7.72 7.23
CA PHE A 170 9.71 -6.99 7.12
C PHE A 170 10.90 -7.75 7.73
N LEU A 171 10.69 -8.46 8.85
CA LEU A 171 11.76 -9.18 9.54
C LEU A 171 12.02 -10.57 8.96
N PHE A 172 11.01 -11.23 8.38
CA PHE A 172 11.11 -12.62 7.94
C PHE A 172 10.81 -12.82 6.46
N LYS A 173 9.59 -12.53 6.00
CA LYS A 173 9.16 -12.84 4.62
C LYS A 173 10.06 -12.17 3.58
N GLN A 174 10.40 -10.90 3.77
CA GLN A 174 11.24 -10.17 2.81
C GLN A 174 12.74 -10.51 2.90
N ARG A 175 13.14 -11.50 3.71
CA ARG A 175 14.52 -12.00 3.72
C ARG A 175 14.78 -13.03 2.63
N LEU A 176 13.73 -13.51 1.96
CA LEU A 176 13.79 -14.38 0.77
C LEU A 176 12.87 -13.84 -0.33
N PRO A 177 13.19 -14.03 -1.63
CA PRO A 177 12.36 -13.53 -2.72
C PRO A 177 11.14 -14.42 -2.98
N PHE A 178 10.31 -14.67 -1.96
CA PHE A 178 9.11 -15.50 -2.07
C PHE A 178 8.22 -15.06 -3.24
N GLY A 179 7.68 -16.03 -3.99
CA GLY A 179 6.92 -15.80 -5.23
C GLY A 179 7.79 -15.53 -6.46
N MET A 180 9.09 -15.21 -6.31
CA MET A 180 10.02 -14.94 -7.41
C MET A 180 11.36 -15.70 -7.29
N MET A 181 11.42 -16.75 -6.46
CA MET A 181 12.64 -17.54 -6.22
C MET A 181 13.14 -18.26 -7.48
N ARG A 182 12.25 -18.50 -8.46
CA ARG A 182 12.56 -19.13 -9.76
C ARG A 182 12.63 -18.12 -10.90
N SER A 183 12.57 -16.82 -10.63
CA SER A 183 12.46 -15.75 -11.65
C SER A 183 13.81 -15.14 -12.04
N GLY A 184 14.86 -15.95 -12.04
CA GLY A 184 16.25 -15.56 -12.35
C GLY A 184 17.06 -15.09 -11.12
N ALA A 185 18.28 -14.63 -11.37
CA ALA A 185 19.21 -14.22 -10.31
C ALA A 185 18.86 -12.87 -9.66
N GLN A 186 18.18 -11.97 -10.38
CA GLN A 186 17.95 -10.60 -9.95
C GLN A 186 17.19 -10.51 -8.60
N PRO A 187 16.05 -11.21 -8.38
CA PRO A 187 15.36 -11.20 -7.09
C PRO A 187 16.24 -11.69 -5.92
N TRP A 188 17.08 -12.70 -6.17
CA TRP A 188 18.03 -13.22 -5.20
C TRP A 188 19.10 -12.20 -4.86
N ILE A 189 19.75 -11.60 -5.87
CA ILE A 189 20.78 -10.57 -5.68
C ILE A 189 20.19 -9.40 -4.89
N SER A 190 19.01 -8.91 -5.28
CA SER A 190 18.33 -7.81 -4.58
C SER A 190 18.08 -8.15 -3.11
N THR A 191 17.59 -9.35 -2.82
CA THR A 191 17.23 -9.75 -1.46
C THR A 191 18.46 -9.99 -0.61
N MET A 192 19.45 -10.74 -1.10
CA MET A 192 20.66 -11.09 -0.36
C MET A 192 21.58 -9.89 -0.15
N ALA A 193 21.74 -9.02 -1.16
CA ALA A 193 22.51 -7.79 -1.00
C ALA A 193 21.87 -6.85 0.04
N THR A 194 20.54 -6.77 0.06
CA THR A 194 19.82 -6.01 1.09
C THR A 194 19.97 -6.66 2.47
N ASN A 195 19.88 -7.99 2.60
CA ASN A 195 20.15 -8.70 3.86
C ASN A 195 21.55 -8.37 4.40
N LEU A 196 22.56 -8.45 3.53
CA LEU A 196 23.94 -8.14 3.89
C LEU A 196 24.08 -6.68 4.34
N ALA A 197 23.51 -5.73 3.59
CA ALA A 197 23.55 -4.31 3.94
C ALA A 197 22.84 -4.02 5.27
N ILE A 198 21.68 -4.65 5.53
CA ILE A 198 20.97 -4.55 6.81
C ILE A 198 21.84 -5.12 7.94
N ALA A 199 22.43 -6.30 7.76
CA ALA A 199 23.28 -6.93 8.77
C ALA A 199 24.49 -6.07 9.10
N LEU A 200 25.16 -5.49 8.09
CA LEU A 200 26.29 -4.58 8.28
C LEU A 200 25.86 -3.29 9.01
N ALA A 201 24.78 -2.63 8.55
CA ALA A 201 24.29 -1.40 9.16
C ALA A 201 23.84 -1.64 10.62
N ALA A 202 23.10 -2.71 10.87
CA ALA A 202 22.67 -3.10 12.21
C ALA A 202 23.87 -3.44 13.10
N SER A 203 24.88 -4.17 12.59
CA SER A 203 26.08 -4.51 13.37
C SER A 203 26.87 -3.26 13.77
N VAL A 204 27.03 -2.31 12.85
CA VAL A 204 27.68 -1.01 13.14
C VAL A 204 26.88 -0.24 14.20
N LEU A 205 25.56 -0.14 14.05
CA LEU A 205 24.73 0.56 15.03
C LEU A 205 24.76 -0.13 16.39
N ILE A 206 24.62 -1.46 16.44
CA ILE A 206 24.68 -2.24 17.69
C ILE A 206 26.04 -2.06 18.38
N TYR A 207 27.14 -2.03 17.63
CA TYR A 207 28.47 -1.77 18.18
C TYR A 207 28.57 -0.37 18.81
N LEU A 208 27.99 0.66 18.15
CA LEU A 208 28.05 2.05 18.62
C LEU A 208 27.09 2.33 19.79
N VAL A 209 25.90 1.74 19.79
CA VAL A 209 24.79 2.13 20.70
C VAL A 209 24.41 1.06 21.71
N GLY A 210 24.90 -0.17 21.55
CA GLY A 210 24.48 -1.34 22.30
C GLY A 210 23.24 -2.03 21.71
N ILE A 211 23.15 -3.36 21.90
CA ILE A 211 22.08 -4.18 21.35
C ILE A 211 20.70 -3.85 21.95
N ILE A 212 20.63 -3.61 23.27
CA ILE A 212 19.37 -3.32 23.96
C ILE A 212 18.77 -1.99 23.46
N PRO A 213 19.49 -0.84 23.48
CA PRO A 213 18.95 0.41 22.94
C PRO A 213 18.60 0.32 21.45
N PHE A 214 19.44 -0.36 20.64
CA PHE A 214 19.15 -0.58 19.23
C PHE A 214 17.80 -1.30 19.03
N LEU A 215 17.58 -2.42 19.72
CA LEU A 215 16.33 -3.19 19.61
C LEU A 215 15.14 -2.40 20.16
N MET A 216 15.29 -1.69 21.29
CA MET A 216 14.20 -0.91 21.88
C MET A 216 13.76 0.28 21.03
N VAL A 217 14.66 0.84 20.21
CA VAL A 217 14.35 2.00 19.35
C VAL A 217 14.01 1.55 17.93
N HIS A 218 14.89 0.83 17.27
CA HIS A 218 14.76 0.54 15.84
C HIS A 218 13.62 -0.46 15.55
N LEU A 219 13.48 -1.51 16.36
CA LEU A 219 12.49 -2.55 16.10
C LEU A 219 11.04 -2.03 16.18
N PRO A 220 10.63 -1.27 17.22
CA PRO A 220 9.28 -0.69 17.26
C PRO A 220 9.05 0.33 16.14
N ILE A 221 10.06 1.12 15.76
CA ILE A 221 9.95 2.05 14.62
C ILE A 221 9.59 1.30 13.34
N VAL A 222 10.31 0.20 13.03
CA VAL A 222 10.06 -0.63 11.85
C VAL A 222 8.67 -1.25 11.89
N VAL A 223 8.27 -1.83 13.02
CA VAL A 223 6.97 -2.51 13.15
C VAL A 223 5.82 -1.51 13.02
N LEU A 224 5.91 -0.34 13.67
CA LEU A 224 4.89 0.71 13.58
C LEU A 224 4.79 1.30 12.18
N ALA A 225 5.93 1.59 11.53
CA ALA A 225 5.96 2.08 10.15
C ALA A 225 5.37 1.04 9.19
N GLY A 226 5.74 -0.23 9.37
CA GLY A 226 5.20 -1.35 8.61
C GLY A 226 3.69 -1.54 8.81
N ALA A 227 3.19 -1.41 10.03
CA ALA A 227 1.76 -1.47 10.34
C ALA A 227 0.98 -0.35 9.64
N ALA A 228 1.47 0.88 9.73
CA ALA A 228 0.87 2.03 9.06
C ALA A 228 0.92 1.88 7.52
N GLY A 229 2.03 1.36 6.97
CA GLY A 229 2.16 1.07 5.54
C GLY A 229 1.17 0.02 5.07
N ILE A 230 1.10 -1.14 5.74
CA ILE A 230 0.15 -2.21 5.42
C ILE A 230 -1.29 -1.69 5.52
N TRP A 231 -1.61 -0.87 6.53
CA TRP A 231 -2.92 -0.24 6.66
C TRP A 231 -3.27 0.61 5.44
N LEU A 232 -2.37 1.52 5.03
CA LEU A 232 -2.61 2.41 3.89
C LEU A 232 -2.93 1.63 2.62
N PHE A 233 -2.09 0.67 2.25
CA PHE A 233 -2.30 -0.12 1.04
C PHE A 233 -3.50 -1.07 1.16
N TYR A 234 -3.83 -1.53 2.37
CA TYR A 234 -5.05 -2.30 2.62
C TYR A 234 -6.30 -1.47 2.30
N VAL A 235 -6.50 -0.32 2.95
CA VAL A 235 -7.71 0.50 2.77
C VAL A 235 -7.80 1.14 1.38
N GLN A 236 -6.66 1.20 0.69
CA GLN A 236 -6.56 1.64 -0.70
C GLN A 236 -7.09 0.63 -1.71
N HIS A 237 -7.14 -0.65 -1.37
CA HIS A 237 -7.59 -1.74 -2.26
C HIS A 237 -8.73 -2.60 -1.69
N GLN A 238 -9.10 -2.37 -0.42
CA GLN A 238 -10.17 -3.08 0.28
C GLN A 238 -11.18 -2.06 0.80
N PHE A 239 -12.15 -1.72 -0.04
CA PHE A 239 -13.19 -0.74 0.27
C PHE A 239 -14.50 -1.07 -0.44
N GLU A 240 -15.59 -0.45 0.02
CA GLU A 240 -16.96 -0.81 -0.35
C GLU A 240 -17.24 -0.70 -1.86
N GLU A 241 -16.70 0.32 -2.52
CA GLU A 241 -16.90 0.60 -3.94
C GLU A 241 -15.74 0.11 -4.82
N THR A 242 -14.95 -0.86 -4.35
CA THR A 242 -13.84 -1.40 -5.14
C THR A 242 -14.35 -2.21 -6.32
N HIS A 243 -13.71 -2.05 -7.47
CA HIS A 243 -14.08 -2.76 -8.70
C HIS A 243 -13.10 -3.90 -9.03
N TRP A 244 -13.59 -5.15 -8.97
CA TRP A 244 -12.87 -6.34 -9.41
C TRP A 244 -13.60 -6.97 -10.62
N SER A 245 -12.84 -7.40 -11.63
CA SER A 245 -13.37 -8.01 -12.86
C SER A 245 -12.52 -9.21 -13.33
N GLN A 246 -13.13 -10.10 -14.14
CA GLN A 246 -12.48 -11.27 -14.75
C GLN A 246 -12.24 -11.03 -16.25
N GLY A 247 -11.22 -11.68 -16.81
CA GLY A 247 -11.04 -11.85 -18.25
C GLY A 247 -11.21 -10.58 -19.11
N VAL A 248 -12.10 -10.68 -20.12
CA VAL A 248 -12.25 -9.71 -21.23
C VAL A 248 -12.84 -8.37 -20.79
N ASP A 249 -13.46 -8.31 -19.61
CA ASP A 249 -14.09 -7.10 -19.06
C ASP A 249 -13.11 -6.22 -18.27
N TRP A 250 -11.88 -6.70 -18.01
CA TRP A 250 -10.88 -5.91 -17.32
C TRP A 250 -10.27 -4.84 -18.25
N LYS A 251 -10.57 -3.57 -17.97
CA LYS A 251 -9.93 -2.42 -18.58
C LYS A 251 -9.03 -1.73 -17.56
N PHE A 252 -7.73 -1.65 -17.85
CA PHE A 252 -6.72 -1.08 -16.95
C PHE A 252 -7.13 0.29 -16.36
N GLN A 253 -7.67 1.21 -17.17
CA GLN A 253 -8.03 2.56 -16.69
C GLN A 253 -9.19 2.54 -15.71
N GLU A 254 -10.20 1.70 -15.96
CA GLU A 254 -11.37 1.52 -15.10
C GLU A 254 -10.97 0.82 -13.79
N ALA A 255 -10.16 -0.24 -13.89
CA ALA A 255 -9.59 -0.94 -12.73
C ALA A 255 -8.66 -0.03 -11.90
N ALA A 256 -7.87 0.82 -12.54
CA ALA A 256 -6.99 1.76 -11.83
C ALA A 256 -7.78 2.84 -11.07
N LEU A 257 -8.81 3.42 -11.69
CA LEU A 257 -9.61 4.50 -11.08
C LEU A 257 -10.63 4.00 -10.06
N HIS A 258 -11.28 2.86 -10.32
CA HIS A 258 -12.38 2.35 -9.50
C HIS A 258 -11.97 1.15 -8.62
N GLY A 259 -10.84 0.50 -8.90
CA GLY A 259 -10.26 -0.58 -8.08
C GLY A 259 -9.32 -0.07 -6.97
N SER A 260 -9.15 1.24 -6.84
CA SER A 260 -8.39 1.84 -5.75
C SER A 260 -9.03 3.13 -5.22
N SER A 261 -8.77 3.45 -3.95
CA SER A 261 -9.47 4.52 -3.23
C SER A 261 -8.71 5.84 -3.16
N HIS A 262 -9.46 6.92 -2.91
CA HIS A 262 -8.93 8.20 -2.45
C HIS A 262 -9.06 8.28 -0.92
N TYR A 263 -8.00 7.95 -0.20
CA TYR A 263 -7.96 8.01 1.26
C TYR A 263 -7.69 9.43 1.77
N VAL A 264 -8.74 10.07 2.28
CA VAL A 264 -8.75 11.46 2.75
C VAL A 264 -8.17 11.54 4.16
N LEU A 265 -6.95 12.08 4.23
CA LEU A 265 -6.19 12.28 5.46
C LEU A 265 -6.08 13.77 5.82
N PRO A 266 -6.06 14.13 7.11
CA PRO A 266 -5.72 15.48 7.54
C PRO A 266 -4.28 15.84 7.13
N LEU A 267 -3.99 17.13 7.02
CA LEU A 267 -2.75 17.63 6.43
C LEU A 267 -1.46 16.98 6.99
N PRO A 268 -1.26 16.80 8.30
CA PRO A 268 -0.04 16.18 8.82
C PRO A 268 0.13 14.73 8.33
N LEU A 269 -0.94 13.94 8.34
CA LEU A 269 -0.91 12.55 7.88
C LEU A 269 -0.78 12.47 6.36
N ARG A 270 -1.46 13.36 5.62
CA ARG A 270 -1.32 13.47 4.17
C ARG A 270 0.11 13.80 3.79
N TRP A 271 0.75 14.73 4.50
CA TRP A 271 2.16 15.03 4.31
C TRP A 271 3.00 13.80 4.63
N LEU A 272 2.90 13.22 5.83
CA LEU A 272 3.72 12.08 6.26
C LEU A 272 3.63 10.88 5.30
N THR A 273 2.44 10.59 4.78
CA THR A 273 2.18 9.50 3.82
C THR A 273 2.48 9.86 2.37
N GLY A 274 3.11 11.01 2.12
CA GLY A 274 3.50 11.42 0.77
C GLY A 274 2.30 11.65 -0.16
N ASN A 275 1.14 12.06 0.34
CA ASN A 275 -0.09 12.16 -0.46
C ASN A 275 -0.51 10.86 -1.16
N ILE A 276 0.04 9.68 -0.78
CA ILE A 276 -0.29 8.41 -1.42
C ILE A 276 -1.78 8.05 -1.26
N GLY A 277 -2.47 8.68 -0.30
CA GLY A 277 -3.92 8.61 -0.19
C GLY A 277 -4.67 8.93 -1.49
N ILE A 278 -4.10 9.72 -2.41
CA ILE A 278 -4.60 9.93 -3.78
C ILE A 278 -4.21 8.73 -4.66
N HIS A 279 -4.59 7.53 -4.23
CA HIS A 279 -4.03 6.28 -4.76
C HIS A 279 -4.61 5.88 -6.11
N HIS A 280 -5.87 6.23 -6.37
CA HIS A 280 -6.53 6.05 -7.66
C HIS A 280 -5.84 6.80 -8.79
N VAL A 281 -5.43 8.06 -8.56
CA VAL A 281 -4.61 8.81 -9.52
C VAL A 281 -3.22 8.18 -9.66
N HIS A 282 -2.65 7.74 -8.54
CA HIS A 282 -1.36 7.05 -8.55
C HIS A 282 -1.40 5.75 -9.37
N HIS A 283 -2.43 4.92 -9.25
CA HIS A 283 -2.60 3.72 -10.08
C HIS A 283 -2.76 4.06 -11.56
N LEU A 284 -3.53 5.11 -11.86
CA LEU A 284 -3.72 5.55 -13.24
C LEU A 284 -2.44 6.10 -13.88
N SER A 285 -1.56 6.71 -13.09
CA SER A 285 -0.27 7.21 -13.56
C SER A 285 0.78 7.24 -12.45
N SER A 286 1.40 6.08 -12.18
CA SER A 286 2.36 5.91 -11.09
C SER A 286 3.67 6.71 -11.24
N ARG A 287 3.89 7.29 -12.43
CA ARG A 287 4.99 8.21 -12.73
C ARG A 287 4.76 9.65 -12.31
N VAL A 288 3.58 10.00 -11.77
CA VAL A 288 3.38 11.31 -11.13
C VAL A 288 4.04 11.27 -9.77
N PRO A 289 5.03 12.13 -9.48
CA PRO A 289 5.65 12.18 -8.17
C PRO A 289 4.61 12.52 -7.11
N TYR A 290 4.72 11.91 -5.94
CA TYR A 290 3.74 11.98 -4.88
C TYR A 290 3.45 13.44 -4.43
N TYR A 291 4.44 14.33 -4.51
CA TYR A 291 4.31 15.73 -4.14
C TYR A 291 3.51 16.56 -5.16
N ARG A 292 3.30 16.02 -6.37
CA ARG A 292 2.48 16.62 -7.43
C ARG A 292 1.07 16.04 -7.52
N LEU A 293 0.77 14.92 -6.84
CA LEU A 293 -0.59 14.35 -6.81
C LEU A 293 -1.67 15.36 -6.39
N PRO A 294 -1.44 16.26 -5.40
CA PRO A 294 -2.42 17.29 -5.06
C PRO A 294 -2.69 18.31 -6.18
N GLU A 295 -1.73 18.54 -7.09
CA GLU A 295 -1.94 19.43 -8.25
C GLU A 295 -3.03 18.84 -9.16
N VAL A 296 -3.03 17.51 -9.35
CA VAL A 296 -4.04 16.81 -10.15
C VAL A 296 -5.44 17.02 -9.58
N LEU A 297 -5.62 16.86 -8.27
CA LEU A 297 -6.93 17.07 -7.64
C LEU A 297 -7.37 18.54 -7.60
N ARG A 298 -6.42 19.47 -7.56
CA ARG A 298 -6.73 20.91 -7.64
C ARG A 298 -7.24 21.27 -9.03
N ASP A 299 -6.56 20.76 -10.07
CA ASP A 299 -6.86 21.11 -11.46
C ASP A 299 -8.04 20.27 -12.01
N TYR A 300 -8.30 19.10 -11.42
CA TYR A 300 -9.44 18.21 -11.71
C TYR A 300 -10.17 17.74 -10.43
N PRO A 301 -10.97 18.61 -9.79
CA PRO A 301 -11.67 18.30 -8.54
C PRO A 301 -12.62 17.10 -8.61
N GLU A 302 -13.13 16.77 -9.80
CA GLU A 302 -13.98 15.61 -10.04
C GLU A 302 -13.31 14.28 -9.64
N LEU A 303 -11.98 14.18 -9.76
CA LEU A 303 -11.22 13.01 -9.31
C LEU A 303 -11.21 12.90 -7.79
N GLY A 304 -11.45 13.98 -7.05
CA GLY A 304 -11.43 13.98 -5.59
C GLY A 304 -12.56 13.16 -4.96
N ASN A 305 -13.64 12.93 -5.69
CA ASN A 305 -14.81 12.18 -5.20
C ASN A 305 -14.78 10.70 -5.59
N VAL A 306 -13.91 10.28 -6.50
CA VAL A 306 -13.79 8.88 -6.94
C VAL A 306 -13.20 8.03 -5.83
N GLY A 307 -13.90 6.96 -5.44
CA GLY A 307 -13.43 6.02 -4.42
C GLY A 307 -13.07 6.67 -3.08
N ARG A 308 -13.73 7.78 -2.71
CA ARG A 308 -13.37 8.58 -1.53
C ARG A 308 -13.63 7.82 -0.23
N ILE A 309 -12.64 7.79 0.66
CA ILE A 309 -12.73 7.15 1.98
C ILE A 309 -12.10 8.05 3.04
N THR A 310 -12.78 8.25 4.15
CA THR A 310 -12.27 8.93 5.35
C THR A 310 -11.67 7.95 6.35
N ILE A 311 -10.95 8.44 7.36
CA ILE A 311 -10.39 7.59 8.45
C ILE A 311 -11.48 6.72 9.08
N MET A 312 -12.65 7.29 9.39
CA MET A 312 -13.75 6.53 10.02
C MET A 312 -14.33 5.46 9.10
N GLU A 313 -14.49 5.74 7.81
CA GLU A 313 -14.94 4.76 6.82
C GLU A 313 -13.91 3.65 6.62
N SER A 314 -12.63 3.98 6.63
CA SER A 314 -11.54 3.00 6.47
C SER A 314 -11.53 1.95 7.60
N LEU A 315 -11.88 2.35 8.82
CA LEU A 315 -12.06 1.41 9.95
C LEU A 315 -13.24 0.46 9.72
N ARG A 316 -14.30 0.92 9.05
CA ARG A 316 -15.45 0.08 8.69
C ARG A 316 -15.10 -0.91 7.58
N CYS A 317 -14.16 -0.58 6.69
CA CYS A 317 -13.70 -1.46 5.61
C CYS A 317 -13.01 -2.74 6.12
N VAL A 318 -12.46 -2.73 7.34
CA VAL A 318 -11.75 -3.89 7.92
C VAL A 318 -12.62 -5.15 8.00
N LYS A 319 -13.94 -4.99 8.13
CA LYS A 319 -14.88 -6.13 8.16
C LYS A 319 -15.13 -6.73 6.78
N LEU A 320 -14.74 -6.04 5.70
CA LEU A 320 -14.91 -6.47 4.32
C LEU A 320 -13.79 -7.45 3.97
N VAL A 321 -14.14 -8.74 3.91
CA VAL A 321 -13.16 -9.84 3.94
C VAL A 321 -13.39 -10.88 2.87
N LEU A 322 -14.55 -10.91 2.22
CA LEU A 322 -14.84 -11.81 1.10
C LEU A 322 -15.34 -11.00 -0.08
N TRP A 323 -15.04 -11.45 -1.29
CA TRP A 323 -15.65 -10.92 -2.51
C TRP A 323 -16.92 -11.71 -2.85
N ASP A 324 -18.07 -11.04 -2.91
CA ASP A 324 -19.33 -11.60 -3.41
C ASP A 324 -19.38 -11.43 -4.93
N GLU A 325 -19.25 -12.54 -5.66
CA GLU A 325 -19.24 -12.57 -7.12
C GLU A 325 -20.56 -12.06 -7.71
N GLY A 326 -21.70 -12.40 -7.07
CA GLY A 326 -23.03 -12.06 -7.58
C GLY A 326 -23.35 -10.58 -7.41
N ARG A 327 -22.97 -9.99 -6.26
CA ARG A 327 -23.18 -8.56 -5.99
C ARG A 327 -22.03 -7.67 -6.47
N ARG A 328 -20.90 -8.25 -6.87
CA ARG A 328 -19.65 -7.56 -7.22
C ARG A 328 -19.22 -6.57 -6.14
N LYS A 329 -19.25 -7.01 -4.88
CA LYS A 329 -18.90 -6.20 -3.70
C LYS A 329 -18.11 -7.00 -2.68
N LEU A 330 -17.29 -6.32 -1.91
CA LEU A 330 -16.71 -6.91 -0.71
C LEU A 330 -17.75 -6.98 0.41
N ILE A 331 -17.82 -8.12 1.10
CA ILE A 331 -18.77 -8.38 2.18
C ILE A 331 -18.07 -8.94 3.43
N SER A 332 -18.76 -8.87 4.55
CA SER A 332 -18.33 -9.46 5.82
C SER A 332 -18.67 -10.93 5.94
N PHE A 333 -17.99 -11.65 6.85
CA PHE A 333 -18.38 -13.02 7.22
C PHE A 333 -19.82 -13.13 7.73
N ARG A 334 -20.38 -12.05 8.31
CA ARG A 334 -21.78 -12.04 8.77
C ARG A 334 -22.74 -12.03 7.58
N GLU A 335 -22.46 -11.20 6.58
CA GLU A 335 -23.26 -11.11 5.35
C GLU A 335 -23.16 -12.40 4.54
N ALA A 336 -21.96 -12.98 4.40
CA ALA A 336 -21.78 -14.26 3.72
C ALA A 336 -22.60 -15.39 4.37
N ARG A 337 -22.68 -15.42 5.72
CA ARG A 337 -23.55 -16.38 6.44
C ARG A 337 -25.04 -16.13 6.21
N ALA A 338 -25.44 -14.86 6.12
CA ALA A 338 -26.84 -14.51 5.86
C ALA A 338 -27.27 -14.95 4.44
N LEU A 339 -26.38 -14.79 3.46
CA LEU A 339 -26.59 -15.27 2.09
C LEU A 339 -26.74 -16.79 2.02
N ALA A 340 -25.92 -17.54 2.77
CA ALA A 340 -26.01 -19.00 2.83
C ALA A 340 -27.28 -19.52 3.53
N GLY A 341 -27.99 -18.66 4.27
CA GLY A 341 -29.24 -19.00 4.96
C GLY A 341 -30.52 -18.62 4.21
N LEU A 342 -30.40 -17.95 3.06
CA LEU A 342 -31.55 -17.64 2.20
C LEU A 342 -31.87 -18.89 1.34
N PRO A 343 -33.16 -19.30 1.24
CA PRO A 343 -33.55 -20.27 0.23
C PRO A 343 -33.16 -19.74 -1.15
N ALA A 344 -32.67 -20.59 -2.03
CA ALA A 344 -32.47 -20.24 -3.44
C ALA A 344 -33.84 -19.85 -4.02
N THR A 345 -34.17 -18.57 -4.03
CA THR A 345 -35.32 -18.08 -4.78
C THR A 345 -34.99 -18.27 -6.25
N GLU A 346 -35.70 -19.18 -6.89
CA GLU A 346 -35.67 -19.44 -8.32
C GLU A 346 -35.52 -18.13 -9.09
N SER A 347 -34.45 -18.03 -9.87
CA SER A 347 -34.32 -17.06 -10.94
C SER A 347 -35.34 -17.41 -12.02
N ALA A 348 -36.60 -17.06 -11.79
CA ALA A 348 -37.60 -16.99 -12.85
C ALA A 348 -37.37 -15.71 -13.63
N PHE A 349 -36.45 -15.76 -14.60
CA PHE A 349 -36.54 -14.89 -15.77
C PHE A 349 -37.52 -15.55 -16.74
N PRO A 350 -38.68 -14.96 -17.04
CA PRO A 350 -39.44 -15.37 -18.21
C PRO A 350 -38.65 -14.91 -19.44
N MET A 351 -38.19 -15.88 -20.24
CA MET A 351 -37.91 -15.63 -21.64
C MET A 351 -39.24 -15.31 -22.33
N SER A 352 -39.38 -14.09 -22.80
CA SER A 352 -40.26 -13.72 -23.92
C SER A 352 -39.58 -12.66 -24.76
#